data_AF-A0A519E3P7-F1
#
_entry.id   AF-A0A519E3P7-F1
#
_cell.length_a   1.000
_cell.length_b   1.000
_cell.length_c   1.000
_cell.angle_alpha   90.00
_cell.angle_beta   90.00
_cell.angle_gamma   90.00
#
_symmetry.space_group_name_H-M   'P 1'
#
loop_
_entity.id
_entity.type
_entity.pdbx_description
1 polymer ?
#
loop_
_entity_poly.entity_id
_entity_poly.type
_entity_poly.pdbx_seq_one_letter_code
_entity_poly.pdbx_strand_id
1 'polypeptide(L)'
;MIARQSLRREPDISLGGVPLMWARGRAQDAGQAVTTSHRIDPEYRFMDIFLVEDSSAIRRLLARRLEDMAGARVVGEADSAPQAIALIDWLQPDTVLLDMTLLVGTGIDVLRALRRKGYRGRILMLTHHAMDAYRDMCMQAGADGFYDKASGMETLFGDLEELMQSELVGGRQQRPSPLLRDAETGLLGQVALLERLDQVLRLVNAEAGKVAVTVVVLKGLEALLRSQGVSGAAPVLVEIGRRMSGCAGPADLLARHATEQFALVVSRAGSVQEAEALTDRIRESLADPFDLGGHEVRLDSHVGLAVYPRDAISARGLLVLAEARAHGTRLPERGSAVVH
;
A
#
# COMPACT_ATOMS: atom_id res chain seq x y z
N MET A 1 -7.85 65.20 -50.98
CA MET A 1 -8.30 64.20 -51.97
C MET A 1 -9.26 63.26 -51.24
N ILE A 2 -10.58 63.52 -51.19
CA ILE A 2 -11.63 63.08 -52.15
C ILE A 2 -11.36 61.60 -52.56
N ALA A 3 -12.18 60.59 -52.27
CA ALA A 3 -13.61 60.40 -52.57
C ALA A 3 -14.18 59.20 -51.75
N ARG A 4 -15.38 59.30 -51.14
CA ARG A 4 -16.72 58.80 -51.60
C ARG A 4 -16.98 57.28 -51.45
N GLN A 5 -17.91 56.91 -50.55
CA GLN A 5 -19.28 56.35 -50.79
C GLN A 5 -19.25 54.83 -51.15
N SER A 6 -20.10 53.92 -50.67
CA SER A 6 -21.56 53.93 -50.46
C SER A 6 -21.96 52.62 -49.73
N LEU A 7 -22.79 52.64 -48.68
CA LEU A 7 -24.23 52.24 -48.69
C LEU A 7 -24.56 50.77 -49.08
N ARG A 8 -24.98 49.93 -48.10
CA ARG A 8 -26.36 49.37 -47.93
C ARG A 8 -26.42 47.95 -47.32
N ARG A 9 -27.35 47.85 -46.35
CA ARG A 9 -28.33 46.78 -46.07
C ARG A 9 -27.89 45.50 -45.35
N GLU A 10 -28.26 45.45 -44.08
CA GLU A 10 -28.73 44.24 -43.39
C GLU A 10 -29.99 43.67 -44.06
N PRO A 11 -30.18 42.34 -43.94
CA PRO A 11 -31.49 41.84 -43.57
C PRO A 11 -31.43 40.96 -42.31
N ASP A 12 -32.41 41.26 -41.46
CA ASP A 12 -32.92 40.46 -40.36
C ASP A 12 -33.53 39.14 -40.87
N ILE A 13 -33.09 38.01 -40.31
CA ILE A 13 -33.84 36.76 -40.28
C ILE A 13 -33.52 36.06 -38.96
N SER A 14 -34.42 36.26 -38.00
CA SER A 14 -34.63 35.35 -36.88
C SER A 14 -35.06 33.97 -37.40
N LEU A 15 -34.49 32.90 -36.82
CA LEU A 15 -35.17 31.65 -36.42
C LEU A 15 -34.13 30.61 -35.95
N GLY A 16 -34.17 30.30 -34.64
CA GLY A 16 -33.89 28.95 -34.12
C GLY A 16 -32.46 28.62 -33.67
N GLY A 17 -32.23 28.64 -32.36
CA GLY A 17 -31.21 27.81 -31.68
C GLY A 17 -29.91 28.51 -31.31
N VAL A 18 -29.84 29.06 -30.10
CA VAL A 18 -28.63 29.65 -29.48
C VAL A 18 -28.16 28.73 -28.34
N PRO A 19 -26.93 28.86 -27.80
CA PRO A 19 -25.64 29.26 -28.38
C PRO A 19 -24.54 28.22 -28.10
N LEU A 20 -23.36 28.35 -28.71
CA LEU A 20 -22.14 28.47 -27.89
C LEU A 20 -21.02 29.14 -28.69
N MET A 21 -20.88 30.43 -28.36
CA MET A 21 -19.75 31.28 -28.68
C MET A 21 -18.46 30.68 -28.12
N TRP A 22 -17.43 30.66 -28.94
CA TRP A 22 -16.09 30.97 -28.46
C TRP A 22 -15.42 31.89 -29.49
N ALA A 23 -15.65 33.18 -29.34
CA ALA A 23 -14.83 34.22 -29.94
C ALA A 23 -13.70 34.57 -28.95
N ARG A 24 -12.49 34.59 -29.51
CA ARG A 24 -11.19 34.80 -28.89
C ARG A 24 -11.10 36.06 -28.01
N GLY A 25 -10.42 35.92 -26.88
CA GLY A 25 -9.66 36.99 -26.22
C GLY A 25 -8.32 36.43 -25.76
N ARG A 26 -7.22 36.85 -26.40
CA ARG A 26 -5.85 36.62 -25.91
C ARG A 26 -5.62 37.50 -24.69
N ALA A 27 -5.02 36.97 -23.63
CA ALA A 27 -3.62 37.24 -23.28
C ALA A 27 -3.35 36.89 -21.81
N GLN A 28 -2.23 36.19 -21.64
CA GLN A 28 -1.32 36.21 -20.50
C GLN A 28 -1.54 35.22 -19.34
N ASP A 29 -0.52 34.35 -19.30
CA ASP A 29 0.17 33.78 -18.15
C ASP A 29 -0.32 32.48 -17.50
N ALA A 30 0.68 31.59 -17.44
CA ALA A 30 0.84 30.44 -16.57
C ALA A 30 -0.19 29.30 -16.69
N GLY A 31 0.31 28.13 -17.12
CA GLY A 31 -0.31 26.84 -16.81
C GLY A 31 -0.73 26.06 -18.04
N GLN A 32 0.00 24.99 -18.32
CA GLN A 32 -0.52 23.66 -18.67
C GLN A 32 0.66 22.74 -19.00
N ALA A 33 1.32 22.22 -17.96
CA ALA A 33 1.76 20.84 -18.04
C ALA A 33 0.49 20.01 -17.86
N VAL A 34 0.14 19.23 -18.88
CA VAL A 34 -0.97 18.28 -18.85
C VAL A 34 -0.59 17.19 -17.84
N THR A 35 -0.92 17.40 -16.57
CA THR A 35 -0.99 16.32 -15.59
C THR A 35 -2.36 15.68 -15.76
N THR A 36 -2.40 14.51 -16.41
CA THR A 36 -3.49 13.57 -16.25
C THR A 36 -3.53 13.12 -14.79
N SER A 37 -4.23 13.88 -13.95
CA SER A 37 -4.61 13.46 -12.61
C SER A 37 -5.57 12.28 -12.73
N HIS A 38 -5.05 11.06 -12.60
CA HIS A 38 -5.86 9.94 -12.15
C HIS A 38 -6.29 10.26 -10.71
N ARG A 39 -7.53 10.75 -10.57
CA ARG A 39 -8.23 10.76 -9.28
C ARG A 39 -8.44 9.28 -8.93
N ILE A 40 -7.69 8.77 -7.96
CA ILE A 40 -7.90 7.42 -7.44
C ILE A 40 -9.11 7.50 -6.52
N ASP A 41 -10.23 6.90 -6.94
CA ASP A 41 -11.44 6.75 -6.13
C ASP A 41 -11.18 5.82 -4.93
N PRO A 42 -11.79 6.08 -3.76
CA PRO A 42 -11.54 5.36 -2.51
C PRO A 42 -12.12 3.93 -2.43
N GLU A 43 -12.62 3.37 -3.52
CA GLU A 43 -13.22 2.01 -3.57
C GLU A 43 -12.26 0.91 -4.07
N TYR A 44 -11.06 1.23 -4.53
CA TYR A 44 -10.14 0.23 -5.11
C TYR A 44 -9.33 -0.51 -4.04
N ARG A 45 -9.77 -1.73 -3.68
CA ARG A 45 -8.92 -2.73 -3.01
C ARG A 45 -7.92 -3.32 -3.99
N PHE A 46 -6.65 -3.39 -3.60
CA PHE A 46 -5.60 -4.00 -4.41
C PHE A 46 -5.38 -5.47 -4.01
N MET A 47 -5.26 -6.36 -4.99
CA MET A 47 -4.83 -7.75 -4.86
C MET A 47 -3.30 -7.81 -4.88
N ASP A 48 -2.70 -8.39 -3.83
CA ASP A 48 -1.26 -8.54 -3.71
C ASP A 48 -0.78 -9.78 -4.47
N ILE A 49 0.05 -9.56 -5.49
CA ILE A 49 0.55 -10.60 -6.38
C ILE A 49 2.06 -10.76 -6.20
N PHE A 50 2.55 -12.00 -6.07
CA PHE A 50 3.98 -12.31 -6.05
C PHE A 50 4.38 -13.08 -7.30
N LEU A 51 5.49 -12.71 -7.93
CA LEU A 51 5.99 -13.33 -9.16
C LEU A 51 7.17 -14.24 -8.88
N VAL A 52 7.10 -15.48 -9.35
CA VAL A 52 8.23 -16.43 -9.30
C VAL A 52 8.54 -16.86 -10.73
N GLU A 53 9.63 -16.34 -11.27
CA GLU A 53 10.01 -16.50 -12.67
C GLU A 53 11.52 -16.29 -12.78
N ASP A 54 12.26 -17.22 -13.41
CA ASP A 54 13.71 -17.09 -13.58
C ASP A 54 14.06 -16.11 -14.72
N SER A 55 13.28 -16.13 -15.81
CA SER A 55 13.47 -15.26 -16.95
C SER A 55 13.13 -13.82 -16.63
N SER A 56 14.16 -12.98 -16.46
CA SER A 56 13.98 -11.54 -16.20
C SER A 56 13.16 -10.82 -17.28
N ALA A 57 13.17 -11.33 -18.52
CA ALA A 57 12.37 -10.77 -19.61
C ALA A 57 10.86 -11.05 -19.42
N ILE A 58 10.51 -12.29 -19.08
CA ILE A 58 9.12 -12.70 -18.81
C ILE A 58 8.63 -12.02 -17.53
N ARG A 59 9.45 -12.00 -16.48
CA ARG A 59 9.10 -11.35 -15.21
C ARG A 59 8.78 -9.87 -15.38
N ARG A 60 9.60 -9.14 -16.15
CA ARG A 60 9.31 -7.73 -16.50
C ARG A 60 8.05 -7.56 -17.34
N LEU A 61 7.77 -8.48 -18.26
CA LEU A 61 6.54 -8.45 -19.06
C LEU A 61 5.31 -8.65 -18.17
N LEU A 62 5.34 -9.66 -17.31
CA LEU A 62 4.27 -9.95 -16.35
C LEU A 62 4.05 -8.77 -15.39
N ALA A 63 5.11 -8.24 -14.80
CA ALA A 63 5.03 -7.09 -13.89
C ALA A 63 4.38 -5.88 -14.56
N ARG A 64 4.81 -5.52 -15.78
CA ARG A 64 4.23 -4.39 -16.54
C ARG A 64 2.75 -4.58 -16.84
N ARG A 65 2.36 -5.78 -17.29
CA ARG A 65 0.94 -6.07 -17.58
C ARG A 65 0.09 -6.03 -16.32
N LEU A 66 0.61 -6.49 -15.18
CA LEU A 66 -0.07 -6.39 -13.89
C LEU A 66 -0.14 -4.95 -13.36
N GLU A 67 0.88 -4.12 -13.62
CA GLU A 67 0.88 -2.70 -13.27
C GLU A 67 -0.19 -1.92 -14.06
N ASP A 68 -0.47 -2.32 -15.30
CA ASP A 68 -1.54 -1.75 -16.12
C ASP A 68 -2.96 -2.16 -15.65
N MET A 69 -3.06 -3.18 -14.78
CA MET A 69 -4.33 -3.66 -14.24
C MET A 69 -4.75 -2.89 -12.98
N ALA A 70 -5.87 -2.15 -13.08
CA ALA A 70 -6.43 -1.43 -11.94
C ALA A 70 -6.85 -2.38 -10.82
N GLY A 71 -6.18 -2.29 -9.66
CA GLY A 71 -6.44 -3.13 -8.49
C GLY A 71 -5.48 -4.30 -8.33
N ALA A 72 -4.45 -4.46 -9.16
CA ALA A 72 -3.38 -5.42 -8.94
C ALA A 72 -2.14 -4.71 -8.36
N ARG A 73 -1.40 -5.39 -7.49
CA ARG A 73 -0.15 -4.87 -6.94
C ARG A 73 0.90 -5.96 -6.82
N VAL A 74 2.01 -5.83 -7.53
CA VAL A 74 3.15 -6.74 -7.39
C VAL A 74 3.90 -6.42 -6.09
N VAL A 75 3.94 -7.37 -5.15
CA VAL A 75 4.53 -7.19 -3.82
C VAL A 75 5.90 -7.83 -3.64
N GLY A 76 6.33 -8.63 -4.62
CA GLY A 76 7.65 -9.21 -4.64
C GLY A 76 7.90 -10.12 -5.83
N GLU A 77 9.18 -10.41 -6.03
CA GLU A 77 9.70 -11.23 -7.12
C GLU A 77 10.72 -12.24 -6.57
N ALA A 78 10.78 -13.42 -7.15
CA ALA A 78 11.84 -14.39 -6.94
C ALA A 78 12.19 -15.11 -8.24
N ASP A 79 13.44 -15.56 -8.38
CA ASP A 79 13.92 -16.35 -9.52
C ASP A 79 14.23 -17.81 -9.17
N SER A 80 14.13 -18.18 -7.89
CA SER A 80 14.52 -19.48 -7.37
C SER A 80 13.55 -19.99 -6.31
N ALA A 81 13.40 -21.31 -6.21
CA ALA A 81 12.47 -21.96 -5.28
C ALA A 81 12.76 -21.64 -3.80
N PRO A 82 14.01 -21.68 -3.30
CA PRO A 82 14.28 -21.36 -1.89
C PRO A 82 13.92 -19.92 -1.55
N GLN A 83 14.25 -18.98 -2.44
CA GLN A 83 13.91 -17.57 -2.28
C GLN A 83 12.40 -17.35 -2.32
N ALA A 84 11.71 -17.96 -3.30
CA ALA A 84 10.26 -17.88 -3.43
C ALA A 84 9.55 -18.42 -2.18
N ILE A 85 9.93 -19.60 -1.69
CA ILE A 85 9.34 -20.17 -0.47
C ILE A 85 9.55 -19.25 0.72
N ALA A 86 10.75 -18.69 0.90
CA ALA A 86 11.03 -17.79 2.01
C ALA A 86 10.21 -16.48 1.91
N LEU A 87 10.21 -15.84 0.74
CA LEU A 87 9.54 -14.55 0.53
C LEU A 87 8.02 -14.68 0.50
N ILE A 88 7.44 -15.75 -0.04
CA ILE A 88 5.98 -15.95 -0.07
C ILE A 88 5.49 -16.33 1.32
N ASP A 89 6.20 -17.21 2.04
CA ASP A 89 5.89 -17.54 3.42
C ASP A 89 5.92 -16.29 4.31
N TRP A 90 6.82 -15.36 3.99
CA TRP A 90 6.92 -14.09 4.67
C TRP A 90 5.83 -13.06 4.27
N LEU A 91 5.70 -12.77 2.98
CA LEU A 91 4.85 -11.70 2.45
C LEU A 91 3.38 -12.08 2.43
N GLN A 92 3.06 -13.38 2.43
CA GLN A 92 1.69 -13.92 2.36
C GLN A 92 0.82 -13.20 1.31
N PRO A 93 1.24 -13.14 0.03
CA PRO A 93 0.48 -12.49 -1.04
C PRO A 93 -0.89 -13.18 -1.22
N ASP A 94 -1.86 -12.46 -1.80
CA ASP A 94 -3.17 -13.02 -2.13
C ASP A 94 -3.08 -14.04 -3.27
N THR A 95 -2.18 -13.77 -4.22
CA THR A 95 -1.93 -14.62 -5.39
C THR A 95 -0.43 -14.74 -5.69
N VAL A 96 0.01 -15.94 -6.05
CA VAL A 96 1.36 -16.22 -6.56
C VAL A 96 1.26 -16.66 -8.02
N LEU A 97 1.98 -15.97 -8.91
CA LEU A 97 2.23 -16.45 -10.26
C LEU A 97 3.57 -17.21 -10.24
N LEU A 98 3.51 -18.51 -10.54
CA LEU A 98 4.61 -19.42 -10.27
C LEU A 98 5.03 -20.18 -11.53
N ASP A 99 6.21 -19.88 -12.04
CA ASP A 99 6.79 -20.67 -13.10
C ASP A 99 7.16 -22.09 -12.65
N MET A 100 6.98 -23.05 -13.55
CA MET A 100 7.32 -24.45 -13.34
C MET A 100 8.84 -24.67 -13.30
N THR A 101 9.60 -23.96 -14.14
CA THR A 101 11.05 -24.09 -14.25
C THR A 101 11.75 -22.89 -13.61
N LEU A 102 12.61 -23.11 -12.62
CA LEU A 102 13.29 -22.01 -11.93
C LEU A 102 14.80 -22.15 -12.04
N LEU A 103 15.53 -21.06 -11.79
CA LEU A 103 16.99 -21.06 -11.82
C LEU A 103 17.58 -22.11 -10.86
N VAL A 104 16.93 -22.26 -9.70
CA VAL A 104 17.24 -23.29 -8.70
C VAL A 104 15.92 -23.86 -8.16
N GLY A 105 15.73 -25.17 -8.29
CA GLY A 105 14.50 -25.88 -7.88
C GLY A 105 13.39 -25.83 -8.93
N THR A 106 12.19 -26.29 -8.56
CA THR A 106 11.02 -26.31 -9.46
C THR A 106 9.80 -25.63 -8.84
N GLY A 107 8.90 -25.12 -9.69
CA GLY A 107 7.65 -24.50 -9.24
C GLY A 107 6.77 -25.47 -8.44
N ILE A 108 6.70 -26.73 -8.85
CA ILE A 108 5.90 -27.73 -8.10
C ILE A 108 6.45 -27.98 -6.68
N ASP A 109 7.76 -27.84 -6.46
CA ASP A 109 8.35 -27.94 -5.12
C ASP A 109 7.96 -26.74 -4.25
N VAL A 110 7.94 -25.54 -4.84
CA VAL A 110 7.44 -24.31 -4.18
C VAL A 110 5.97 -24.49 -3.80
N LEU A 111 5.12 -24.88 -4.75
CA LEU A 111 3.69 -25.14 -4.51
C LEU A 111 3.49 -26.12 -3.34
N ARG A 112 4.15 -27.28 -3.39
CA ARG A 112 4.04 -28.30 -2.34
C ARG A 112 4.57 -27.80 -1.00
N ALA A 113 5.64 -27.01 -0.99
CA ALA A 113 6.19 -26.45 0.23
C ALA A 113 5.22 -25.43 0.86
N LEU A 114 4.66 -24.54 0.05
CA LEU A 114 3.70 -23.53 0.50
C LEU A 114 2.42 -24.18 1.04
N ARG A 115 1.85 -25.16 0.33
CA ARG A 115 0.66 -25.88 0.82
C ARG A 115 0.93 -26.67 2.10
N ARG A 116 2.09 -27.33 2.22
CA ARG A 116 2.50 -28.00 3.48
C ARG A 116 2.66 -27.02 4.65
N LYS A 117 3.12 -25.80 4.39
CA LYS A 117 3.19 -24.70 5.38
C LYS A 117 1.83 -24.05 5.67
N GLY A 118 0.76 -24.47 5.00
CA GLY A 118 -0.59 -23.96 5.22
C GLY A 118 -0.89 -22.64 4.52
N TYR A 119 -0.09 -22.24 3.51
CA TYR A 119 -0.38 -21.07 2.68
C TYR A 119 -1.74 -21.24 1.98
N ARG A 120 -2.62 -20.25 2.15
CA ARG A 120 -4.01 -20.26 1.65
C ARG A 120 -4.28 -19.32 0.49
N GLY A 121 -3.31 -18.48 0.11
CA GLY A 121 -3.45 -17.63 -1.07
C GLY A 121 -3.44 -18.47 -2.34
N ARG A 122 -3.83 -17.85 -3.45
CA ARG A 122 -3.95 -18.52 -4.75
C ARG A 122 -2.57 -18.80 -5.33
N ILE A 123 -2.38 -19.95 -5.96
CA ILE A 123 -1.15 -20.29 -6.68
C ILE A 123 -1.52 -20.64 -8.12
N LEU A 124 -1.12 -19.79 -9.06
CA LEU A 124 -1.35 -19.94 -10.49
C LEU A 124 -0.05 -20.36 -11.17
N MET A 125 -0.04 -21.55 -11.76
CA MET A 125 1.15 -22.12 -12.39
C MET A 125 1.32 -21.61 -13.82
N LEU A 126 2.55 -21.25 -14.19
CA LEU A 126 2.96 -20.89 -15.54
C LEU A 126 3.92 -21.96 -16.07
N THR A 127 3.77 -22.37 -17.34
CA THR A 127 4.68 -23.36 -17.95
C THR A 127 5.00 -23.04 -19.40
N HIS A 128 6.18 -23.44 -19.86
CA HIS A 128 6.47 -23.61 -21.28
C HIS A 128 6.00 -24.99 -21.72
N HIS A 129 5.00 -25.07 -22.61
CA HIS A 129 4.36 -26.30 -23.06
C HIS A 129 3.53 -27.03 -21.99
N ALA A 130 2.23 -26.75 -21.96
CA ALA A 130 1.25 -27.50 -21.20
C ALA A 130 1.07 -28.93 -21.74
N MET A 131 1.98 -29.85 -21.40
CA MET A 131 1.66 -31.29 -21.47
C MET A 131 0.68 -31.63 -20.34
N ASP A 132 -0.41 -32.32 -20.68
CA ASP A 132 -1.51 -32.65 -19.74
C ASP A 132 -1.03 -33.30 -18.44
N ALA A 133 0.05 -34.09 -18.49
CA ALA A 133 0.62 -34.75 -17.33
C ALA A 133 1.09 -33.77 -16.22
N TYR A 134 1.63 -32.60 -16.57
CA TYR A 134 2.07 -31.62 -15.56
C TYR A 134 0.90 -30.84 -14.96
N ARG A 135 -0.17 -30.63 -15.74
CA ARG A 135 -1.41 -29.99 -15.26
C ARG A 135 -2.00 -30.79 -14.12
N ASP A 136 -2.25 -32.08 -14.32
CA ASP A 136 -2.85 -32.94 -13.31
C ASP A 136 -2.02 -32.99 -12.02
N MET A 137 -0.70 -33.08 -12.16
CA MET A 137 0.22 -33.07 -11.02
C MET A 137 0.15 -31.77 -10.22
N CYS A 138 0.09 -30.61 -10.89
CA CYS A 138 0.02 -29.31 -10.21
C CYS A 138 -1.35 -29.12 -9.53
N MET A 139 -2.44 -29.50 -10.20
CA MET A 139 -3.78 -29.40 -9.63
C MET A 139 -3.94 -30.31 -8.41
N GLN A 140 -3.43 -31.55 -8.46
CA GLN A 140 -3.42 -32.46 -7.30
C GLN A 140 -2.55 -31.96 -6.15
N ALA A 141 -1.49 -31.20 -6.45
CA ALA A 141 -0.65 -30.54 -5.44
C ALA A 141 -1.30 -29.28 -4.84
N GLY A 142 -2.48 -28.87 -5.33
CA GLY A 142 -3.26 -27.75 -4.80
C GLY A 142 -3.02 -26.42 -5.51
N ALA A 143 -2.65 -26.43 -6.79
CA ALA A 143 -2.69 -25.23 -7.62
C ALA A 143 -4.15 -24.78 -7.87
N ASP A 144 -4.36 -23.46 -7.94
CA ASP A 144 -5.67 -22.86 -8.20
C ASP A 144 -5.90 -22.57 -9.69
N GLY A 145 -4.83 -22.58 -10.49
CA GLY A 145 -4.89 -22.42 -11.94
C GLY A 145 -3.58 -22.84 -12.61
N PHE A 146 -3.65 -23.06 -13.92
CA PHE A 146 -2.52 -23.54 -14.72
C PHE A 146 -2.60 -23.02 -16.16
N TYR A 147 -1.58 -22.28 -16.58
CA TYR A 147 -1.54 -21.52 -17.83
C TYR A 147 -0.28 -21.80 -18.64
N ASP A 148 -0.42 -21.84 -19.96
CA ASP A 148 0.70 -21.91 -20.90
C ASP A 148 1.27 -20.50 -21.17
N LYS A 149 2.57 -20.33 -21.02
CA LYS A 149 3.25 -19.03 -21.21
C LYS A 149 3.20 -18.52 -22.65
N ALA A 150 3.09 -19.39 -23.65
CA ALA A 150 3.10 -19.00 -25.05
C ALA A 150 1.70 -18.62 -25.55
N SER A 151 0.65 -19.32 -25.09
CA SER A 151 -0.72 -19.14 -25.61
C SER A 151 -1.76 -18.73 -24.58
N GLY A 152 -1.49 -18.91 -23.28
CA GLY A 152 -2.45 -18.73 -22.20
C GLY A 152 -2.31 -17.43 -21.39
N MET A 153 -1.41 -16.52 -21.78
CA MET A 153 -1.20 -15.27 -21.03
C MET A 153 -2.45 -14.38 -21.00
N GLU A 154 -3.14 -14.19 -22.12
CA GLU A 154 -4.36 -13.35 -22.13
C GLU A 154 -5.48 -13.98 -21.30
N THR A 155 -5.55 -15.31 -21.23
CA THR A 155 -6.48 -16.03 -20.34
C THR A 155 -6.12 -15.84 -18.88
N LEU A 156 -4.83 -15.92 -18.51
CA LEU A 156 -4.36 -15.64 -17.15
C LEU A 156 -4.79 -14.23 -16.70
N PHE A 157 -4.56 -13.21 -17.54
CA PHE A 157 -4.92 -11.84 -17.19
C PHE A 157 -6.44 -11.64 -17.11
N GLY A 158 -7.20 -12.25 -18.03
CA GLY A 158 -8.67 -12.23 -17.97
C GLY A 158 -9.21 -12.87 -16.68
N ASP A 159 -8.68 -14.03 -16.29
CA ASP A 159 -9.08 -14.71 -15.06
C ASP A 159 -8.71 -13.90 -13.82
N LEU A 160 -7.56 -13.21 -13.82
CA LEU A 160 -7.17 -12.28 -12.75
C LEU A 160 -8.11 -11.08 -12.66
N GLU A 161 -8.49 -10.47 -13.79
CA GLU A 161 -9.46 -9.37 -13.83
C GLU A 161 -10.83 -9.80 -13.29
N GLU A 162 -11.32 -10.97 -13.73
CA GLU A 162 -12.59 -11.52 -13.25
C GLU A 162 -12.53 -11.83 -11.76
N LEU A 163 -11.42 -12.39 -11.27
CA LEU A 163 -11.21 -12.65 -9.84
C LEU A 163 -11.28 -11.34 -9.03
N MET A 164 -10.59 -10.31 -9.49
CA MET A 164 -10.60 -8.99 -8.84
C MET A 164 -12.02 -8.39 -8.83
N GLN A 165 -12.77 -8.49 -9.92
CA GLN A 165 -14.17 -8.04 -9.99
C GLN A 165 -15.10 -8.87 -9.08
N SER A 166 -14.89 -10.18 -9.03
CA SER A 166 -15.68 -11.09 -8.18
C SER A 166 -15.45 -10.86 -6.69
N GLU A 167 -14.24 -10.44 -6.29
CA GLU A 167 -13.91 -10.09 -4.91
C GLU A 167 -14.48 -8.72 -4.50
N LEU A 168 -14.74 -7.82 -5.46
CA LEU A 168 -15.45 -6.57 -5.23
C LEU A 168 -16.95 -6.79 -5.01
N VAL A 169 -17.56 -7.80 -5.66
CA VAL A 169 -19.01 -8.06 -5.62
C VAL A 169 -19.39 -9.11 -4.56
N GLY A 170 -18.55 -10.13 -4.36
CA GLY A 170 -18.77 -11.22 -3.42
C GLY A 170 -17.98 -10.98 -2.14
N GLY A 171 -18.61 -10.36 -1.13
CA GLY A 171 -18.03 -10.11 0.19
C GLY A 171 -17.54 -11.37 0.93
N ARG A 172 -16.41 -11.94 0.49
CA ARG A 172 -15.73 -13.04 1.16
C ARG A 172 -15.00 -12.49 2.39
N GLN A 173 -15.38 -13.05 3.53
CA GLN A 173 -14.82 -12.77 4.84
C GLN A 173 -13.30 -12.75 4.80
N GLN A 174 -12.78 -11.54 5.02
CA GLN A 174 -11.37 -11.26 5.19
C GLN A 174 -10.82 -12.09 6.35
N ARG A 175 -9.71 -12.77 6.12
CA ARG A 175 -8.72 -12.93 7.19
C ARG A 175 -7.45 -12.24 6.71
N PRO A 176 -7.11 -11.04 7.22
CA PRO A 176 -5.72 -10.59 7.12
C PRO A 176 -4.82 -11.66 7.73
N SER A 177 -3.73 -12.01 7.05
CA SER A 177 -2.64 -12.75 7.68
C SER A 177 -2.20 -11.97 8.92
N PRO A 178 -2.36 -12.51 10.15
CA PRO A 178 -2.13 -11.75 11.40
C PRO A 178 -0.69 -11.23 11.54
N LEU A 179 0.23 -11.81 10.77
CA LEU A 179 1.64 -11.42 10.74
C LEU A 179 1.88 -10.13 9.93
N LEU A 180 1.04 -9.86 8.92
CA LEU A 180 1.20 -8.71 8.03
C LEU A 180 0.34 -7.53 8.45
N ARG A 181 -0.91 -7.79 8.90
CA ARG A 181 -1.86 -6.77 9.33
C ARG A 181 -2.51 -7.12 10.65
N ASP A 182 -2.75 -6.10 11.46
CA ASP A 182 -3.58 -6.20 12.65
C ASP A 182 -5.05 -6.35 12.23
N ALA A 183 -5.70 -7.39 12.74
CA ALA A 183 -7.03 -7.79 12.29
C ALA A 183 -8.13 -6.76 12.62
N GLU A 184 -7.94 -5.98 13.68
CA GLU A 184 -8.93 -5.04 14.17
C GLU A 184 -8.80 -3.66 13.50
N THR A 185 -7.57 -3.20 13.31
CA THR A 185 -7.30 -1.85 12.77
C THR A 185 -7.09 -1.85 11.26
N GLY A 186 -6.76 -3.00 10.65
CA GLY A 186 -6.36 -3.13 9.25
C GLY A 186 -4.97 -2.57 8.92
N LEU A 187 -4.28 -1.96 9.89
CA LEU A 187 -2.92 -1.45 9.76
C LEU A 187 -1.90 -2.59 9.74
N LEU A 188 -0.64 -2.29 9.43
CA LEU A 188 0.43 -3.29 9.51
C LEU A 188 0.62 -3.81 10.94
N GLY A 189 0.99 -5.08 11.06
CA GLY A 189 1.48 -5.64 12.32
C GLY A 189 2.91 -5.17 12.64
N GLN A 190 3.33 -5.29 13.90
CA GLN A 190 4.65 -4.86 14.37
C GLN A 190 5.81 -5.47 13.57
N VAL A 191 5.70 -6.77 13.26
CA VAL A 191 6.73 -7.51 12.51
C VAL A 191 6.85 -6.96 11.09
N ALA A 192 5.73 -6.77 10.39
CA ALA A 192 5.70 -6.22 9.04
C ALA A 192 6.19 -4.77 8.96
N LEU A 193 5.93 -3.96 9.99
CA LEU A 193 6.46 -2.60 10.10
C LEU A 193 7.99 -2.59 10.10
N LEU A 194 8.60 -3.38 10.99
CA LEU A 194 10.05 -3.40 11.18
C LEU A 194 10.76 -3.75 9.87
N GLU A 195 10.26 -4.78 9.19
CA GLU A 195 10.85 -5.21 7.93
C GLU A 195 10.72 -4.21 6.80
N ARG A 196 9.52 -3.65 6.60
CA ARG A 196 9.30 -2.64 5.57
C ARG A 196 10.13 -1.39 5.85
N LEU A 197 10.21 -0.97 7.12
CA LEU A 197 11.07 0.15 7.51
C LEU A 197 12.54 -0.14 7.20
N ASP A 198 13.05 -1.33 7.52
CA ASP A 198 14.42 -1.72 7.17
C ASP A 198 14.66 -1.70 5.64
N GLN A 199 13.67 -2.09 4.84
CA GLN A 199 13.72 -1.99 3.38
C GLN A 199 13.77 -0.52 2.91
N VAL A 200 12.92 0.34 3.46
CA VAL A 200 12.88 1.77 3.16
C VAL A 200 14.22 2.43 3.53
N LEU A 201 14.78 2.14 4.69
CA LEU A 201 16.06 2.70 5.12
C LEU A 201 17.20 2.32 4.16
N ARG A 202 17.24 1.07 3.68
CA ARG A 202 18.24 0.63 2.69
C ARG A 202 18.13 1.40 1.37
N LEU A 203 16.91 1.62 0.89
CA LEU A 203 16.66 2.37 -0.35
C LEU A 203 17.05 3.85 -0.18
N VAL A 204 16.61 4.48 0.91
CA VAL A 204 16.82 5.90 1.17
C VAL A 204 18.30 6.22 1.46
N ASN A 205 19.03 5.31 2.10
CA ASN A 205 20.47 5.46 2.33
C ASN A 205 21.25 5.59 1.01
N ALA A 206 20.85 4.85 -0.03
CA ALA A 206 21.48 4.94 -1.34
C ALA A 206 21.26 6.30 -2.01
N GLU A 207 20.15 6.98 -1.69
CA GLU A 207 19.76 8.29 -2.24
C GLU A 207 20.11 9.48 -1.32
N ALA A 208 20.78 9.23 -0.19
CA ALA A 208 21.04 10.22 0.86
C ALA A 208 19.78 10.96 1.37
N GLY A 209 18.62 10.28 1.37
CA GLY A 209 17.35 10.85 1.80
C GLY A 209 17.10 10.75 3.31
N LYS A 210 15.90 11.17 3.73
CA LYS A 210 15.46 11.17 5.13
C LYS A 210 14.19 10.35 5.27
N VAL A 211 14.09 9.66 6.41
CA VAL A 211 12.88 8.93 6.81
C VAL A 211 12.46 9.43 8.17
N ALA A 212 11.18 9.76 8.31
CA ALA A 212 10.61 10.11 9.61
C ALA A 212 9.78 8.95 10.14
N VAL A 213 9.96 8.62 11.41
CA VAL A 213 9.22 7.60 12.14
C VAL A 213 8.53 8.27 13.31
N THR A 214 7.21 8.26 13.31
CA THR A 214 6.37 8.79 14.38
C THR A 214 5.71 7.65 15.11
N VAL A 215 5.82 7.61 16.44
CA VAL A 215 5.06 6.71 17.31
C VAL A 215 4.00 7.53 18.04
N VAL A 216 2.75 7.07 17.94
CA VAL A 216 1.57 7.62 18.62
C VAL A 216 1.14 6.63 19.70
N VAL A 217 1.02 7.11 20.93
CA VAL A 217 0.54 6.36 22.09
C VAL A 217 -0.84 6.89 22.47
N LEU A 218 -1.85 6.04 22.41
CA LEU A 218 -3.24 6.38 22.75
C LEU A 218 -3.57 5.97 24.18
N LYS A 219 -3.46 6.92 25.12
CA LYS A 219 -3.75 6.68 26.52
C LYS A 219 -5.24 6.41 26.74
N GLY A 220 -5.52 5.44 27.59
CA GLY A 220 -6.87 4.92 27.83
C GLY A 220 -7.24 3.73 26.95
N LEU A 221 -6.53 3.47 25.84
CA LEU A 221 -6.86 2.34 24.95
C LEU A 221 -6.66 0.98 25.62
N GLU A 222 -5.61 0.81 26.41
CA GLU A 222 -5.40 -0.44 27.16
C GLU A 222 -6.52 -0.69 28.18
N ALA A 223 -6.96 0.36 28.88
CA ALA A 223 -8.05 0.28 29.85
C ALA A 223 -9.39 -0.04 29.16
N LEU A 224 -9.63 0.56 27.99
CA LEU A 224 -10.78 0.25 27.15
C LEU A 224 -10.78 -1.22 26.73
N LEU A 225 -9.65 -1.72 26.19
CA LEU A 225 -9.53 -3.12 25.76
C LEU A 225 -9.69 -4.11 26.92
N ARG A 226 -9.20 -3.74 28.11
CA ARG A 226 -9.36 -4.56 29.32
C ARG A 226 -10.82 -4.62 29.79
N SER A 227 -11.57 -3.53 29.67
CA SER A 227 -12.96 -3.46 30.12
C SER A 227 -13.97 -4.02 29.12
N GLN A 228 -13.78 -3.78 27.82
CA GLN A 228 -14.70 -4.18 26.75
C GLN A 228 -14.29 -5.48 26.04
N GLY A 229 -13.05 -5.93 26.24
CA GLY A 229 -12.43 -6.93 25.38
C GLY A 229 -12.11 -6.37 23.98
N VAL A 230 -11.34 -7.13 23.21
CA VAL A 230 -10.94 -6.72 21.85
C VAL A 230 -12.15 -6.55 20.93
N SER A 231 -13.06 -7.54 20.92
CA SER A 231 -14.26 -7.51 20.08
C SER A 231 -15.21 -6.36 20.46
N GLY A 232 -15.36 -6.08 21.76
CA GLY A 232 -16.19 -4.96 22.23
C GLY A 232 -15.61 -3.59 21.85
N ALA A 233 -14.29 -3.46 21.85
CA ALA A 233 -13.59 -2.24 21.44
C ALA A 233 -13.31 -2.14 19.93
N ALA A 234 -13.73 -3.13 19.13
CA ALA A 234 -13.44 -3.19 17.70
C ALA A 234 -13.86 -1.93 16.92
N PRO A 235 -15.04 -1.30 17.17
CA PRO A 235 -15.41 -0.05 16.50
C PRO A 235 -14.38 1.08 16.68
N VAL A 236 -13.82 1.20 17.89
CA VAL A 236 -12.78 2.18 18.21
C VAL A 236 -11.47 1.85 17.50
N LEU A 237 -11.06 0.57 17.50
CA LEU A 237 -9.84 0.13 16.81
C LEU A 237 -9.92 0.34 15.29
N VAL A 238 -11.06 -0.02 14.68
CA VAL A 238 -11.32 0.22 13.25
C VAL A 238 -11.27 1.71 12.94
N GLU A 239 -11.88 2.54 13.78
CA GLU A 239 -11.91 3.99 13.59
C GLU A 239 -10.51 4.61 13.74
N ILE A 240 -9.69 4.17 14.69
CA ILE A 240 -8.26 4.58 14.79
C ILE A 240 -7.53 4.27 13.47
N GLY A 241 -7.67 3.05 12.97
CA GLY A 241 -7.06 2.63 11.70
C GLY A 241 -7.51 3.51 10.53
N ARG A 242 -8.81 3.79 10.44
CA ARG A 242 -9.43 4.65 9.42
C ARG A 242 -8.88 6.08 9.47
N ARG A 243 -8.84 6.69 10.65
CA ARG A 243 -8.39 8.08 10.86
C ARG A 243 -6.91 8.27 10.54
N MET A 244 -6.06 7.32 10.97
CA MET A 244 -4.64 7.34 10.62
C MET A 244 -4.44 7.17 9.11
N SER A 245 -5.14 6.21 8.50
CA SER A 245 -5.07 5.97 7.05
C SER A 245 -5.52 7.17 6.22
N GLY A 246 -6.54 7.91 6.68
CA GLY A 246 -6.99 9.14 6.02
C GLY A 246 -5.99 10.30 6.09
N CYS A 247 -4.99 10.24 6.98
CA CYS A 247 -3.94 11.26 7.05
C CYS A 247 -2.75 10.95 6.14
N ALA A 248 -2.42 9.67 6.01
CA ALA A 248 -1.20 9.18 5.38
C ALA A 248 -1.27 9.15 3.84
N GLY A 249 -0.10 9.31 3.21
CA GLY A 249 0.07 9.15 1.76
C GLY A 249 0.26 7.69 1.34
N PRO A 250 0.23 7.40 0.02
CA PRO A 250 0.30 6.04 -0.51
C PRO A 250 1.63 5.31 -0.27
N ALA A 251 2.71 6.06 0.00
CA ALA A 251 4.05 5.52 0.28
C ALA A 251 4.38 5.47 1.78
N ASP A 252 3.47 5.92 2.64
CA ASP A 252 3.66 5.93 4.08
C ASP A 252 3.32 4.56 4.67
N LEU A 253 4.03 4.17 5.72
CA LEU A 253 3.72 2.93 6.44
C LEU A 253 2.95 3.26 7.70
N LEU A 254 1.79 2.64 7.89
CA LEU A 254 1.02 2.72 9.12
C LEU A 254 0.93 1.36 9.78
N ALA A 255 1.16 1.30 11.09
CA ALA A 255 1.18 0.06 11.82
C ALA A 255 0.59 0.18 13.22
N ARG A 256 -0.02 -0.90 13.71
CA ARG A 256 -0.22 -1.10 15.14
C ARG A 256 1.07 -1.72 15.70
N HIS A 257 1.86 -0.89 16.36
CA HIS A 257 3.17 -1.27 16.88
C HIS A 257 3.08 -2.09 18.17
N ALA A 258 2.14 -1.73 19.04
CA ALA A 258 1.81 -2.46 20.27
C ALA A 258 0.35 -2.18 20.67
N THR A 259 -0.09 -2.67 21.84
CA THR A 259 -1.49 -2.56 22.30
C THR A 259 -2.06 -1.14 22.21
N GLU A 260 -1.33 -0.16 22.77
CA GLU A 260 -1.68 1.26 22.78
C GLU A 260 -0.82 2.12 21.83
N GLN A 261 0.04 1.49 21.03
CA GLN A 261 1.06 2.19 20.25
C GLN A 261 0.87 1.95 18.75
N PHE A 262 0.94 3.04 18.00
CA PHE A 262 0.81 3.06 16.55
C PHE A 262 2.00 3.76 15.95
N ALA A 263 2.43 3.33 14.76
CA ALA A 263 3.57 3.91 14.08
C ALA A 263 3.17 4.43 12.69
N LEU A 264 3.74 5.58 12.33
CA LEU A 264 3.75 6.15 10.99
C LEU A 264 5.21 6.24 10.52
N VAL A 265 5.48 5.82 9.29
CA VAL A 265 6.77 6.00 8.61
C VAL A 265 6.55 6.81 7.34
N VAL A 266 7.22 7.94 7.23
CA VAL A 266 7.26 8.79 6.03
C VAL A 266 8.54 8.49 5.27
N SER A 267 8.42 7.76 4.17
CA SER A 267 9.54 7.15 3.42
C SER A 267 10.32 8.14 2.54
N ARG A 268 9.74 9.31 2.22
CA ARG A 268 10.39 10.40 1.47
C ARG A 268 10.05 11.78 2.04
N ALA A 269 10.31 11.99 3.32
CA ALA A 269 10.09 13.30 3.92
C ALA A 269 10.99 14.34 3.20
N GLY A 270 10.40 15.24 2.41
CA GLY A 270 11.12 16.31 1.73
C GLY A 270 11.78 17.25 2.74
N SER A 271 11.21 17.33 3.94
CA SER A 271 11.76 18.04 5.09
C SER A 271 11.29 17.42 6.42
N VAL A 272 11.94 17.79 7.53
CA VAL A 272 11.49 17.37 8.87
C VAL A 272 10.14 18.01 9.21
N GLN A 273 9.91 19.24 8.73
CA GLN A 273 8.69 20.01 8.92
C GLN A 273 7.47 19.33 8.28
N GLU A 274 7.65 18.67 7.15
CA GLU A 274 6.57 17.89 6.51
C GLU A 274 6.16 16.69 7.37
N ALA A 275 7.12 16.00 7.96
CA ALA A 275 6.85 14.90 8.88
C ALA A 275 6.19 15.39 10.18
N GLU A 276 6.58 16.56 10.69
CA GLU A 276 5.93 17.21 11.84
C GLU A 276 4.49 17.61 11.50
N ALA A 277 4.23 18.20 10.33
CA ALA A 277 2.90 18.56 9.88
C ALA A 277 1.97 17.34 9.74
N LEU A 278 2.46 16.23 9.17
CA LEU A 278 1.68 14.99 9.10
C LEU A 278 1.44 14.39 10.49
N THR A 279 2.42 14.50 11.38
CA THR A 279 2.30 14.08 12.77
C THR A 279 1.20 14.87 13.51
N ASP A 280 1.14 16.19 13.31
CA ASP A 280 0.12 17.04 13.89
C ASP A 280 -1.27 16.75 13.33
N ARG A 281 -1.39 16.52 12.01
CA ARG A 281 -2.66 16.08 11.38
C ARG A 281 -3.19 14.77 11.97
N ILE A 282 -2.31 13.79 12.22
CA ILE A 282 -2.70 12.54 12.88
C ILE A 282 -3.18 12.81 14.30
N ARG A 283 -2.46 13.66 15.06
CA ARG A 283 -2.84 14.02 16.43
C ARG A 283 -4.22 14.68 16.47
N GLU A 284 -4.47 15.63 15.57
CA GLU A 284 -5.76 16.32 15.45
C GLU A 284 -6.89 15.35 15.08
N SER A 285 -6.67 14.48 14.10
CA SER A 285 -7.64 13.46 13.70
C SER A 285 -7.99 12.51 14.85
N LEU A 286 -7.01 12.12 15.66
CA LEU A 286 -7.23 11.22 16.81
C LEU A 286 -7.79 11.92 18.05
N ALA A 287 -7.88 13.26 18.06
CA ALA A 287 -8.44 14.03 19.18
C ALA A 287 -9.97 14.02 19.20
N ASP A 288 -10.62 13.81 18.05
CA ASP A 288 -12.08 13.69 17.97
C ASP A 288 -12.57 12.46 18.76
N PRO A 289 -13.73 12.51 19.44
CA PRO A 289 -14.27 11.36 20.16
C PRO A 289 -14.49 10.15 19.24
N PHE A 290 -14.31 8.94 19.77
CA PHE A 290 -14.63 7.68 19.13
C PHE A 290 -16.01 7.18 19.58
N ASP A 291 -16.79 6.63 18.66
CA ASP A 291 -18.09 6.02 19.01
C ASP A 291 -17.92 4.56 19.42
N LEU A 292 -18.44 4.21 20.59
CA LEU A 292 -18.50 2.86 21.12
C LEU A 292 -19.95 2.49 21.43
N GLY A 293 -20.69 2.09 20.40
CA GLY A 293 -22.09 1.69 20.54
C GLY A 293 -22.98 2.82 21.08
N GLY A 294 -22.79 4.04 20.58
CA GLY A 294 -23.53 5.25 20.98
C GLY A 294 -22.90 6.02 22.16
N HIS A 295 -21.77 5.56 22.70
CA HIS A 295 -21.05 6.25 23.78
C HIS A 295 -19.76 6.87 23.24
N GLU A 296 -19.54 8.14 23.53
CA GLU A 296 -18.29 8.82 23.18
C GLU A 296 -17.14 8.38 24.10
N VAL A 297 -16.06 7.91 23.48
CA VAL A 297 -14.79 7.59 24.13
C VAL A 297 -13.74 8.57 23.65
N ARG A 298 -13.00 9.20 24.57
CA ARG A 298 -11.85 10.05 24.23
C ARG A 298 -10.56 9.36 24.64
N LEU A 299 -9.57 9.41 23.75
CA LEU A 299 -8.23 8.86 23.98
C LEU A 299 -7.21 9.98 23.83
N ASP A 300 -6.34 10.13 24.83
CA ASP A 300 -5.29 11.15 24.78
C ASP A 300 -4.12 10.66 23.93
N SER A 301 -3.75 11.46 22.92
CA SER A 301 -2.69 11.12 21.98
C SER A 301 -1.35 11.73 22.41
N HIS A 302 -0.38 10.89 22.72
CA HIS A 302 1.00 11.29 22.93
C HIS A 302 1.85 10.88 21.75
N VAL A 303 2.76 11.75 21.29
CA VAL A 303 3.46 11.52 20.03
C VAL A 303 4.95 11.78 20.17
N GLY A 304 5.75 10.89 19.58
CA GLY A 304 7.19 11.04 19.48
C GLY A 304 7.67 10.79 18.05
N LEU A 305 8.53 11.69 17.57
CA LEU A 305 9.11 11.64 16.23
C LEU A 305 10.59 11.27 16.32
N ALA A 306 11.09 10.43 15.41
CA ALA A 306 12.51 10.19 15.19
C ALA A 306 12.83 10.24 13.68
N VAL A 307 14.02 10.73 13.33
CA VAL A 307 14.40 11.00 11.94
C VAL A 307 15.69 10.29 11.57
N TYR A 308 15.65 9.48 10.51
CA TYR A 308 16.83 8.91 9.87
C TYR A 308 17.52 9.92 8.94
N PRO A 309 18.86 9.94 8.87
CA PRO A 309 19.81 9.20 9.72
C PRO A 309 20.20 9.94 11.00
N ARG A 310 19.64 11.14 11.25
CA ARG A 310 20.02 12.05 12.35
C ARG A 310 19.96 11.38 13.73
N ASP A 311 18.82 10.77 14.02
CA ASP A 311 18.47 10.28 15.34
C ASP A 311 18.90 8.82 15.55
N ALA A 312 18.75 7.98 14.52
CA ALA A 312 19.23 6.61 14.49
C ALA A 312 19.44 6.13 13.04
N ILE A 313 20.27 5.09 12.87
CA ILE A 313 20.60 4.50 11.57
C ILE A 313 19.95 3.13 11.33
N SER A 314 19.13 2.65 12.27
CA SER A 314 18.44 1.35 12.18
C SER A 314 16.94 1.52 12.46
N ALA A 315 16.10 0.67 11.84
CA ALA A 315 14.65 0.70 12.01
C ALA A 315 14.25 0.60 13.49
N ARG A 316 14.84 -0.38 14.19
CA ARG A 316 14.60 -0.59 15.63
C ARG A 316 15.05 0.61 16.48
N GLY A 317 16.18 1.24 16.14
CA GLY A 317 16.66 2.42 16.86
C GLY A 317 15.73 3.62 16.71
N LEU A 318 15.17 3.84 15.51
CA LEU A 318 14.20 4.89 15.26
C LEU A 318 12.90 4.67 16.05
N LEU A 319 12.37 3.43 16.02
CA LEU A 319 11.15 3.09 16.75
C LEU A 319 11.31 3.25 18.26
N VAL A 320 12.40 2.73 18.85
CA VAL A 320 12.68 2.87 20.29
C VAL A 320 12.77 4.34 20.72
N LEU A 321 13.42 5.18 19.90
CA LEU A 321 13.56 6.59 20.22
C LEU A 321 12.27 7.37 20.04
N ALA A 322 11.49 7.09 18.99
CA ALA A 322 10.17 7.67 18.78
C ALA A 322 9.21 7.27 19.93
N GLU A 323 9.21 6.00 20.33
CA GLU A 323 8.44 5.50 21.48
C GLU A 323 8.87 6.21 22.78
N ALA A 324 10.16 6.28 23.07
CA ALA A 324 10.66 6.96 24.27
C ALA A 324 10.23 8.43 24.31
N ARG A 325 10.31 9.14 23.18
CA ARG A 325 9.84 10.53 23.04
C ARG A 325 8.33 10.64 23.26
N ALA A 326 7.54 9.69 22.75
CA ALA A 326 6.09 9.66 22.95
C ALA A 326 5.72 9.49 24.43
N HIS A 327 6.46 8.67 25.18
CA HIS A 327 6.29 8.53 26.64
C HIS A 327 6.95 9.67 27.46
N GLY A 328 7.49 10.70 26.81
CA GLY A 328 8.15 11.82 27.49
C GLY A 328 9.51 11.48 28.12
N THR A 329 10.10 10.34 27.77
CA THR A 329 11.41 9.91 28.26
C THR A 329 12.52 10.61 27.47
N ARG A 330 13.44 11.28 28.17
CA ARG A 330 14.66 11.85 27.58
C ARG A 330 15.73 10.76 27.50
N LEU A 331 15.96 10.21 26.32
CA LEU A 331 17.14 9.38 26.06
C LEU A 331 18.37 10.26 25.88
N PRO A 332 19.57 9.84 26.34
CA PRO A 332 20.80 10.61 26.17
C PRO A 332 21.06 10.86 24.69
N GLU A 333 21.39 12.11 24.34
CA GLU A 333 21.75 12.47 22.98
C GLU A 333 23.00 11.71 22.55
N ARG A 334 23.09 11.31 21.28
CA ARG A 334 24.35 10.79 20.73
C ARG A 334 25.42 11.87 20.88
N GLY A 335 26.34 11.66 21.84
CA GLY A 335 27.39 12.60 22.22
C GLY A 335 27.43 12.94 23.71
N SER A 336 26.41 12.60 24.51
CA SER A 336 26.38 12.91 25.95
C SER A 336 26.97 11.80 26.85
N ALA A 337 27.78 10.90 26.31
CA ALA A 337 28.59 10.01 27.13
C ALA A 337 29.70 10.85 27.79
N VAL A 338 29.42 11.40 28.97
CA VAL A 338 30.48 11.81 29.88
C VAL A 338 31.16 10.52 30.33
N VAL A 339 32.34 10.28 29.78
CA VAL A 339 33.26 9.28 30.30
C VAL A 339 33.74 9.81 31.65
N HIS A 340 33.41 9.10 32.73
CA HIS A 340 34.12 9.18 33.99
C HIS A 340 35.08 8.01 34.09
#